data_AF-A0A0G9MSY6-F1
#
_entry.id   AF-A0A0G9MSY6-F1
#
_cell.length_a   1.000
_cell.length_b   1.000
_cell.length_c   1.000
_cell.angle_alpha   90.00
_cell.angle_beta   90.00
_cell.angle_gamma   90.00
#
_symmetry.space_group_name_H-M   'P 1'
#
loop_
_entity.id
_entity.type
_entity.pdbx_description
1 polymer ?
#
loop_
_entity_poly.entity_id
_entity_poly.type
_entity_poly.pdbx_seq_one_letter_code
_entity_poly.pdbx_strand_id
1 'polypeptide(L)'
;MTSERPLLDLLNACADTWAQANMTTLAQLSLRVTGGNNRFFRDLAAGSDPGVGRVERFARFLHDPANWPEGLVPEVACELAHRVGVSGAALSAATGQAVDLSGLARAERAA
;
A
#
# COMPACT_ATOMS: atom_id res chain seq x y z
N MET A 1 13.08 12.68 21.23
CA MET A 1 13.07 13.51 20.01
C MET A 1 12.64 12.59 18.88
N THR A 2 11.37 12.61 18.50
CA THR A 2 10.88 11.85 17.34
C THR A 2 11.40 12.54 16.09
N SER A 3 12.47 12.01 15.50
CA SER A 3 12.94 12.42 14.19
C SER A 3 11.88 12.01 13.16
N GLU A 4 10.90 12.88 12.96
CA GLU A 4 9.86 12.68 11.95
C GLU A 4 10.53 12.69 10.57
N ARG A 5 10.51 11.54 9.89
CA ARG A 5 11.07 11.42 8.54
C ARG A 5 10.30 12.37 7.61
N PRO A 6 10.94 13.19 6.77
CA PRO A 6 10.23 13.99 5.77
C PRO A 6 9.35 13.11 4.86
N LEU A 7 8.17 13.63 4.45
CA LEU A 7 7.19 12.86 3.67
C LEU A 7 7.79 12.29 2.36
N LEU A 8 8.65 13.07 1.69
CA LEU A 8 9.29 12.65 0.44
C LEU A 8 10.36 11.57 0.67
N ASP A 9 11.06 11.62 1.79
CA ASP A 9 11.99 10.56 2.19
C ASP A 9 11.24 9.27 2.54
N LEU A 10 10.07 9.39 3.16
CA LEU A 10 9.19 8.26 3.43
C LEU A 10 8.65 7.63 2.14
N LEU A 11 8.25 8.46 1.17
CA LEU A 11 7.85 8.00 -0.16
C LEU A 11 8.98 7.26 -0.87
N ASN A 12 10.21 7.79 -0.85
CA ASN A 12 11.37 7.14 -1.45
C ASN A 12 11.66 5.79 -0.78
N ALA A 13 11.71 5.75 0.56
CA ALA A 13 11.97 4.51 1.29
C ALA A 13 10.90 3.44 1.01
N CYS A 14 9.62 3.83 0.93
CA CYS A 14 8.54 2.91 0.60
C CYS A 14 8.65 2.40 -0.85
N ALA A 15 8.99 3.28 -1.79
CA ALA A 15 9.15 2.95 -3.19
C ALA A 15 10.34 2.01 -3.43
N ASP A 16 11.45 2.21 -2.73
CA ASP A 16 12.61 1.30 -2.77
C ASP A 16 12.25 -0.07 -2.21
N THR A 17 11.52 -0.11 -1.08
CA THR A 17 11.05 -1.37 -0.49
C THR A 17 10.17 -2.14 -1.48
N TRP A 18 9.25 -1.45 -2.16
CA TRP A 18 8.40 -2.05 -3.17
C TRP A 18 9.19 -2.56 -4.38
N ALA A 19 10.17 -1.78 -4.84
CA ALA A 19 11.02 -2.13 -5.98
C ALA A 19 11.87 -3.36 -5.68
N GLN A 20 12.45 -3.45 -4.47
CA GLN A 20 13.18 -4.63 -4.01
C GLN A 20 12.28 -5.87 -3.94
N ALA A 21 11.11 -5.73 -3.33
CA ALA A 21 10.15 -6.83 -3.17
C ALA A 21 9.67 -7.37 -4.53
N ASN A 22 9.48 -6.50 -5.52
CA ASN A 22 9.04 -6.87 -6.87
C ASN A 22 10.18 -7.13 -7.87
N MET A 23 11.44 -7.11 -7.42
CA MET A 23 12.64 -7.21 -8.28
C MET A 23 12.58 -6.28 -9.51
N THR A 24 12.20 -5.02 -9.28
CA THR A 24 11.97 -4.03 -10.34
C THR A 24 12.59 -2.68 -10.01
N THR A 25 12.32 -1.65 -10.82
CA THR A 25 12.89 -0.30 -10.66
C THR A 25 11.85 0.74 -10.27
N LEU A 26 12.31 1.84 -9.67
CA LEU A 26 11.47 3.02 -9.38
C LEU A 26 10.81 3.62 -10.63
N ALA A 27 11.47 3.48 -11.80
CA ALA A 27 10.91 3.89 -13.09
C ALA A 27 9.69 3.05 -13.48
N GLN A 28 9.74 1.73 -13.23
CA GLN A 28 8.61 0.82 -13.47
C GLN A 28 7.46 1.07 -12.48
N LEU A 29 7.77 1.33 -11.21
CA LEU A 29 6.77 1.78 -10.25
C LEU A 29 6.08 3.06 -10.73
N SER A 30 6.86 4.06 -11.13
CA SER A 30 6.33 5.34 -11.62
C SER A 30 5.44 5.13 -12.84
N LEU A 31 5.86 4.27 -13.77
CA LEU A 31 5.07 3.92 -14.95
C LEU A 31 3.70 3.34 -14.57
N ARG A 32 3.67 2.40 -13.61
CA ARG A 32 2.44 1.76 -13.12
C ARG A 32 1.50 2.75 -12.42
N VAL A 33 2.03 3.58 -11.52
CA VAL A 33 1.21 4.50 -10.70
C VAL A 33 0.68 5.68 -11.52
N THR A 34 1.49 6.17 -12.46
CA THR A 34 1.15 7.39 -13.24
C THR A 34 0.51 7.09 -14.60
N GLY A 35 0.47 5.83 -15.02
CA GLY A 35 -0.09 5.42 -16.31
C GLY A 35 0.73 5.85 -17.52
N GLY A 36 2.06 5.98 -17.39
CA GLY A 36 2.92 6.33 -18.53
C GLY A 36 4.15 7.19 -18.22
N ASN A 37 4.25 7.77 -17.01
CA ASN A 37 5.38 8.62 -16.65
C ASN A 37 6.39 7.85 -15.77
N ASN A 38 7.50 7.44 -16.36
CA ASN A 38 8.59 6.76 -15.65
C ASN A 38 9.61 7.72 -14.97
N ARG A 39 9.40 9.03 -15.05
CA ARG A 39 10.38 10.06 -14.63
C ARG A 39 10.14 10.62 -13.23
N PHE A 40 9.05 10.23 -12.56
CA PHE A 40 8.62 10.83 -11.30
C PHE A 40 9.75 10.92 -10.25
N PHE A 41 10.40 9.80 -9.91
CA PHE A 41 11.48 9.82 -8.89
C PHE A 41 12.74 10.55 -9.34
N ARG A 42 13.01 10.60 -10.65
CA ARG A 42 14.12 11.37 -11.20
C ARG A 42 13.86 12.87 -11.09
N ASP A 43 12.65 13.29 -11.41
CA ASP A 43 12.26 14.70 -11.34
C ASP A 43 12.18 15.15 -9.87
N LEU A 44 11.72 14.27 -8.97
CA LEU A 44 11.75 14.46 -7.52
C LEU A 44 13.19 14.66 -7.00
N ALA A 45 14.13 13.81 -7.44
CA ALA A 45 15.55 13.95 -7.08
C ALA A 45 16.18 15.23 -7.64
N ALA A 46 15.66 15.76 -8.75
CA ALA A 46 16.05 17.05 -9.31
C ALA A 46 15.39 18.26 -8.60
N GLY A 47 14.62 18.03 -7.53
CA GLY A 47 13.95 19.08 -6.75
C GLY A 47 12.60 19.54 -7.29
N SER A 48 11.99 18.78 -8.21
CA SER A 48 10.65 19.10 -8.70
C SER A 48 9.59 18.80 -7.64
N ASP A 49 8.61 19.70 -7.50
CA ASP A 49 7.46 19.47 -6.64
C ASP A 49 6.57 18.36 -7.24
N PRO A 50 6.36 17.23 -6.54
CA PRO A 50 5.49 16.16 -7.02
C PRO A 50 4.01 16.55 -7.03
N GLY A 51 3.60 17.54 -6.22
CA GLY A 51 2.21 17.86 -5.96
C GLY A 51 1.49 16.78 -5.14
N VAL A 52 0.57 17.22 -4.26
CA VAL A 52 -0.16 16.35 -3.32
C VAL A 52 -0.86 15.18 -4.02
N GLY A 53 -1.55 15.45 -5.13
CA GLY A 53 -2.30 14.43 -5.87
C GLY A 53 -1.44 13.31 -6.47
N ARG A 54 -0.15 13.52 -6.73
CA ARG A 54 0.75 12.43 -7.15
C ARG A 54 1.17 11.59 -5.96
N VAL A 55 1.57 12.24 -4.86
CA VAL A 55 1.97 11.53 -3.63
C VAL A 55 0.83 10.65 -3.11
N GLU A 56 -0.42 11.16 -3.13
CA GLU A 56 -1.60 10.36 -2.79
C GLU A 56 -1.79 9.12 -3.67
N ARG A 57 -1.56 9.22 -4.98
CA ARG A 57 -1.66 8.05 -5.88
C ARG A 57 -0.62 7.00 -5.55
N PHE A 58 0.62 7.42 -5.28
CA PHE A 58 1.66 6.49 -4.84
C PHE A 58 1.29 5.84 -3.52
N ALA A 59 0.81 6.59 -2.54
CA ALA A 59 0.38 6.04 -1.26
C ALA A 59 -0.79 5.06 -1.40
N ARG A 60 -1.81 5.36 -2.21
CA ARG A 60 -2.91 4.42 -2.50
C ARG A 60 -2.42 3.13 -3.13
N PHE A 61 -1.53 3.23 -4.13
CA PHE A 61 -0.97 2.07 -4.79
C PHE A 61 -0.12 1.22 -3.83
N LEU A 62 0.76 1.87 -3.06
CA LEU A 62 1.67 1.20 -2.12
C LEU A 62 0.95 0.65 -0.88
N HIS A 63 -0.25 1.13 -0.55
CA HIS A 63 -1.04 0.60 0.56
C HIS A 63 -1.96 -0.57 0.16
N ASP A 64 -2.13 -0.84 -1.14
CA ASP A 64 -2.93 -1.95 -1.62
C ASP A 64 -2.14 -3.26 -1.56
N PRO A 65 -2.59 -4.26 -0.76
CA PRO A 65 -1.95 -5.57 -0.66
C PRO A 65 -1.74 -6.26 -2.01
N ALA A 66 -2.63 -6.05 -2.99
CA ALA A 66 -2.54 -6.67 -4.30
C ALA A 66 -1.29 -6.24 -5.09
N ASN A 67 -0.65 -5.14 -4.70
CA ASN A 67 0.57 -4.63 -5.32
C ASN A 67 1.86 -5.15 -4.67
N TRP A 68 1.78 -5.95 -3.60
CA TRP A 68 2.94 -6.53 -2.91
C TRP A 68 3.07 -8.03 -3.17
N PRO A 69 4.31 -8.55 -3.27
CA PRO A 69 4.51 -9.99 -3.22
C PRO A 69 3.97 -10.52 -1.88
N GLU A 70 3.26 -11.65 -1.94
CA GLU A 70 2.64 -12.31 -0.78
C GLU A 70 1.49 -11.53 -0.11
N GLY A 71 1.09 -10.37 -0.64
CA GLY A 71 0.00 -9.57 -0.09
C GLY A 71 0.33 -8.88 1.24
N LEU A 72 1.61 -8.87 1.64
CA LEU A 72 2.04 -8.27 2.90
C LEU A 72 2.52 -6.83 2.66
N VAL A 73 1.76 -5.87 3.20
CA VAL A 73 2.09 -4.44 3.13
C VAL A 73 3.06 -4.07 4.25
N PRO A 74 4.27 -3.59 3.95
CA PRO A 74 5.25 -3.20 4.97
C PRO A 74 4.80 -1.97 5.78
N GLU A 75 5.28 -1.86 7.02
CA GLU A 75 4.95 -0.74 7.93
C GLU A 75 5.22 0.65 7.31
N VAL A 76 6.30 0.78 6.53
CA VAL A 76 6.64 2.03 5.83
C VAL A 76 5.56 2.51 4.85
N ALA A 77 4.84 1.57 4.23
CA ALA A 77 3.73 1.88 3.33
C ALA A 77 2.48 2.28 4.10
N CYS A 78 2.22 1.65 5.25
CA CYS A 78 1.16 2.04 6.18
C CYS A 78 1.41 3.44 6.77
N GLU A 79 2.64 3.75 7.16
CA GLU A 79 3.04 5.07 7.65
C GLU A 79 2.82 6.15 6.57
N LEU A 80 3.23 5.86 5.33
CA LEU A 80 3.04 6.78 4.20
C LEU A 80 1.55 7.06 3.97
N ALA A 81 0.72 6.02 3.90
CA ALA A 81 -0.71 6.14 3.70
C ALA A 81 -1.38 6.95 4.82
N HIS A 82 -1.00 6.70 6.07
CA HIS A 82 -1.50 7.45 7.21
C HIS A 82 -1.17 8.94 7.12
N ARG A 83 0.08 9.29 6.76
CA ARG A 83 0.50 10.70 6.65
C ARG A 83 -0.17 11.47 5.53
N VAL A 84 -0.53 10.81 4.44
CA VAL A 84 -1.23 11.47 3.32
C VAL A 84 -2.76 11.39 3.46
N GLY A 85 -3.28 10.85 4.56
CA GLY A 85 -4.73 10.71 4.77
C GLY A 85 -5.38 9.65 3.86
N VAL A 86 -4.59 8.71 3.34
CA VAL A 86 -5.10 7.57 2.58
C VAL A 86 -5.41 6.45 3.57
N SER A 87 -6.69 6.34 3.93
CA SER A 87 -7.20 5.13 4.57
C SER A 87 -7.44 4.09 3.47
N GLY A 88 -6.79 2.94 3.56
CA GLY A 88 -7.14 1.81 2.69
C GLY A 88 -8.63 1.57 2.76
N ALA A 89 -9.27 1.39 1.60
CA ALA A 89 -10.56 0.71 1.58
C ALA A 89 -10.29 -0.62 2.29
N ALA A 90 -10.88 -0.81 3.46
CA ALA A 90 -10.75 -2.05 4.21
C ALA A 90 -11.13 -3.19 3.26
N LEU A 91 -10.12 -3.87 2.73
CA LEU A 91 -10.34 -5.06 1.95
C LEU A 91 -10.81 -6.09 2.97
N SER A 92 -12.14 -6.17 3.10
CA SER A 92 -12.86 -7.42 3.29
C SER A 92 -12.47 -8.36 2.14
N ALA A 93 -11.24 -8.85 2.18
CA ALA A 93 -10.83 -10.10 1.58
C ALA A 93 -10.57 -11.05 2.76
N ALA A 94 -11.66 -11.31 3.50
CA ALA A 94 -11.80 -12.60 4.11
C ALA A 94 -11.70 -13.61 2.94
N THR A 95 -10.53 -14.20 2.74
CA THR A 95 -10.48 -15.60 2.31
C THR A 95 -11.07 -16.41 3.47
N GLY A 96 -12.38 -16.26 3.64
CA GLY A 96 -13.22 -17.21 4.33
C GLY A 96 -13.19 -18.45 3.46
N GLN A 97 -12.15 -19.25 3.65
CA GLN A 97 -12.38 -20.68 3.69
C GLN A 97 -13.44 -20.82 4.78
N ALA A 98 -14.70 -20.94 4.36
CA ALA A 98 -15.80 -21.25 5.24
C ALA A 98 -15.47 -22.64 5.79
N VAL A 99 -14.71 -22.68 6.88
CA VAL A 99 -14.67 -23.85 7.72
C VAL A 99 -16.08 -23.92 8.26
N ASP A 100 -16.80 -24.90 7.76
CA ASP A 100 -18.15 -25.23 8.14
C ASP A 100 -18.23 -25.34 9.68
N LEU A 101 -18.63 -24.25 10.31
CA LEU A 101 -19.03 -24.20 11.71
C LEU A 101 -20.56 -24.31 11.78
N SER A 102 -21.18 -25.12 10.90
CA SER A 102 -22.58 -25.55 11.05
C SER A 102 -22.72 -26.72 12.03
N GLY A 103 -21.72 -26.95 12.88
CA GLY A 103 -21.83 -27.78 14.07
C GLY A 103 -21.84 -26.91 15.33
N LEU A 104 -22.98 -26.35 15.72
CA LEU A 104 -23.45 -26.24 17.12
C LEU A 104 -24.76 -25.43 17.24
N ALA A 105 -25.76 -26.11 17.80
CA ALA A 105 -26.91 -25.60 18.55
C ALA A 105 -28.09 -24.98 17.79
N ARG A 106 -29.03 -25.85 17.37
CA ARG A 106 -30.41 -25.83 17.93
C ARG A 106 -31.16 -27.15 17.68
N ALA A 107 -30.66 -28.25 18.23
CA ALA A 107 -31.55 -29.32 18.70
C ALA A 107 -31.88 -28.95 20.14
N GLU A 108 -33.15 -28.60 20.41
CA GLU A 108 -33.87 -28.70 21.70
C GLU A 108 -35.05 -27.72 21.70
N ARG A 109 -36.20 -28.20 21.24
CA ARG A 109 -37.41 -28.31 22.08
C ARG A 109 -38.44 -29.17 21.34
N ALA A 110 -38.61 -30.37 21.85
CA ALA A 110 -39.79 -31.19 21.65
C ALA A 110 -40.94 -30.63 22.53
N ALA A 111 -42.14 -30.55 21.97
CA ALA A 111 -43.44 -30.87 22.58
C ALA A 111 -44.54 -30.56 21.55
#